data_AF-A0A6N4R0G2-F1
#
_entry.id   AF-A0A6N4R0G2-F1
#
_cell.length_a   1.000
_cell.length_b   1.000
_cell.length_c   1.000
_cell.angle_alpha   90.00
_cell.angle_beta   90.00
_cell.angle_gamma   90.00
#
_symmetry.space_group_name_H-M   'P 1'
#
loop_
_entity.id
_entity.type
_entity.pdbx_description
1 polymer ?
#
loop_
_entity_poly.entity_id
_entity_poly.type
_entity_poly.pdbx_seq_one_letter_code
_entity_poly.pdbx_strand_id
1 'polypeptide(L)'
;MKKQNLARMVAALGCILLLATGCNSQDPVTYNNKIMDVLNGSTDDMDALNNAMVKEDYAAAETVRKSWEAKLGKASETLKGIGDFKGNSDFKNTAVKAIDSYKNSVSNDYKQLIELRTGLKAGTKVDEGKIDDLLNKINHDFEKAANELNAASDKFEKEFNK
;
A
#
# COMPACT_ATOMS: atom_id res chain seq x y z
N MET A 1 59.70 42.22 7.66
CA MET A 1 59.15 42.94 6.49
C MET A 1 58.48 41.94 5.56
N LYS A 2 57.18 42.15 5.23
CA LYS A 2 56.49 41.93 3.94
C LYS A 2 56.67 40.53 3.26
N LYS A 3 55.65 39.77 2.85
CA LYS A 3 54.31 40.09 2.32
C LYS A 3 53.48 38.81 2.18
N GLN A 4 52.16 38.96 2.26
CA GLN A 4 51.12 38.02 1.79
C GLN A 4 51.21 37.80 0.25
N ASN A 5 50.74 36.65 -0.26
CA ASN A 5 49.57 36.58 -1.16
C ASN A 5 49.34 35.18 -1.80
N LEU A 6 48.16 34.65 -1.49
CA LEU A 6 47.16 34.01 -2.36
C LEU A 6 47.45 33.90 -3.87
N ALA A 7 47.38 32.67 -4.42
CA ALA A 7 46.85 32.41 -5.77
C ALA A 7 46.37 30.96 -5.90
N ARG A 8 45.16 30.80 -6.43
CA ARG A 8 44.43 29.54 -6.69
C ARG A 8 45.03 28.79 -7.89
N MET A 9 44.99 27.46 -7.87
CA MET A 9 44.75 26.65 -9.07
C MET A 9 43.92 25.41 -8.72
N VAL A 10 42.83 25.26 -9.47
CA VAL A 10 41.93 24.11 -9.55
C VAL A 10 42.53 23.11 -10.52
N ALA A 11 42.51 21.81 -10.21
CA ALA A 11 42.52 20.77 -11.24
C ALA A 11 41.99 19.42 -10.69
N ALA A 12 40.76 19.12 -11.10
CA ALA A 12 40.21 17.80 -11.45
C ALA A 12 40.71 16.55 -10.68
N LEU A 13 39.87 16.04 -9.78
CA LEU A 13 39.83 14.61 -9.47
C LEU A 13 38.45 14.08 -9.84
N GLY A 14 38.45 13.20 -10.84
CA GLY A 14 37.28 12.72 -11.54
C GLY A 14 36.29 12.01 -10.62
N CYS A 15 35.07 12.54 -10.61
CA CYS A 15 33.90 11.72 -10.35
C CYS A 15 33.76 10.73 -11.50
N ILE A 16 34.34 9.54 -11.35
CA ILE A 16 33.87 8.36 -12.08
C ILE A 16 32.45 8.14 -11.57
N LEU A 17 31.49 8.73 -12.28
CA LEU A 17 30.10 8.35 -12.26
C LEU A 17 30.05 6.83 -12.45
N LEU A 18 29.64 6.13 -11.41
CA LEU A 18 29.13 4.77 -11.50
C LEU A 18 27.87 4.80 -12.37
N LEU A 19 28.06 4.88 -13.69
CA LEU A 19 27.10 4.38 -14.65
C LEU A 19 27.19 2.86 -14.62
N ALA A 20 26.74 2.27 -13.52
CA ALA A 20 26.17 0.94 -13.56
C ALA A 20 24.83 1.09 -14.29
N THR A 21 24.88 1.34 -15.60
CA THR A 21 23.79 0.98 -16.52
C THR A 21 23.79 -0.54 -16.58
N GLY A 22 23.37 -1.17 -15.49
CA GLY A 22 22.95 -2.54 -15.50
C GLY A 22 21.76 -2.61 -16.44
N CYS A 23 21.99 -3.12 -17.64
CA CYS A 23 20.97 -3.50 -18.60
C CYS A 23 20.17 -4.69 -18.04
N ASN A 24 19.52 -4.51 -16.89
CA ASN A 24 18.36 -5.28 -16.50
C ASN A 24 17.18 -4.48 -17.02
N SER A 25 16.95 -4.51 -18.33
CA SER A 25 15.67 -4.00 -18.85
C SER A 25 14.60 -4.86 -18.23
N GLN A 26 13.97 -4.37 -17.16
CA GLN A 26 12.87 -5.07 -16.54
C GLN A 26 11.80 -5.23 -17.61
N ASP A 27 11.35 -6.46 -17.79
CA ASP A 27 10.24 -6.78 -18.68
C ASP A 27 8.94 -6.23 -18.06
N PRO A 28 8.10 -5.50 -18.81
CA PRO A 28 6.88 -4.86 -18.29
C PRO A 28 5.90 -5.88 -17.70
N VAL A 29 5.76 -7.06 -18.31
CA VAL A 29 4.90 -8.13 -17.80
C VAL A 29 5.42 -8.63 -16.46
N THR A 30 6.73 -8.85 -16.35
CA THR A 30 7.38 -9.26 -15.10
C THR A 30 7.27 -8.19 -14.01
N TYR A 31 7.35 -6.90 -14.35
CA TYR A 31 7.11 -5.81 -13.40
C TYR A 31 5.67 -5.82 -12.89
N ASN A 32 4.71 -5.91 -13.81
CA ASN A 32 3.29 -5.96 -13.49
C ASN A 32 2.96 -7.15 -12.58
N ASN A 33 3.40 -8.35 -12.96
CA ASN A 33 3.14 -9.57 -12.20
C ASN A 33 3.68 -9.48 -10.77
N LYS A 34 4.89 -8.93 -10.57
CA LYS A 34 5.43 -8.72 -9.21
C LYS A 34 4.54 -7.84 -8.33
N ILE A 35 3.97 -6.78 -8.89
CA ILE A 35 3.05 -5.90 -8.16
C ILE A 35 1.74 -6.62 -7.88
N MET A 36 1.16 -7.26 -8.89
CA MET A 36 -0.11 -7.99 -8.78
C MET A 36 -0.04 -9.18 -7.84
N ASP A 37 1.08 -9.92 -7.80
CA ASP A 37 1.28 -11.02 -6.87
C ASP A 37 1.23 -10.55 -5.41
N VAL A 38 1.84 -9.39 -5.11
CA VAL A 38 1.79 -8.80 -3.77
C VAL A 38 0.38 -8.33 -3.43
N LEU A 39 -0.32 -7.69 -4.38
CA LEU A 39 -1.69 -7.21 -4.20
C LEU A 39 -2.68 -8.37 -3.96
N ASN A 40 -2.68 -9.37 -4.83
CA ASN A 40 -3.56 -10.53 -4.74
C ASN A 40 -3.32 -11.29 -3.44
N GLY A 41 -2.05 -11.50 -3.08
CA GLY A 41 -1.70 -12.13 -1.81
C GLY A 41 -2.07 -11.30 -0.59
N SER A 42 -2.48 -10.04 -0.71
CA SER A 42 -2.76 -9.17 0.45
C SER A 42 -4.23 -9.11 0.85
N THR A 43 -5.16 -9.62 0.04
CA THR A 43 -6.61 -9.44 0.23
C THR A 43 -7.38 -10.68 0.69
N ASP A 44 -6.74 -11.86 0.78
CA ASP A 44 -7.40 -13.13 1.13
C ASP A 44 -8.18 -13.13 2.46
N ASP A 45 -7.78 -12.29 3.41
CA ASP A 45 -8.39 -12.25 4.75
C ASP A 45 -9.73 -11.50 4.79
N MET A 46 -10.10 -10.79 3.72
CA MET A 46 -11.35 -10.02 3.63
C MET A 46 -12.58 -10.92 3.82
N ASP A 47 -12.62 -12.06 3.14
CA ASP A 47 -13.73 -13.01 3.24
C ASP A 47 -13.83 -13.63 4.63
N ALA A 48 -12.68 -13.97 5.23
CA ALA A 48 -12.63 -14.51 6.58
C ALA A 48 -13.14 -13.49 7.62
N LEU A 49 -12.75 -12.22 7.48
CA LEU A 49 -13.21 -11.14 8.36
C LEU A 49 -14.72 -10.92 8.20
N ASN A 50 -15.21 -10.80 6.97
CA ASN A 50 -16.63 -10.61 6.70
C ASN A 50 -17.47 -11.79 7.21
N ASN A 51 -16.99 -13.02 7.04
CA ASN A 51 -17.64 -14.22 7.57
C ASN A 51 -17.73 -14.22 9.11
N ALA A 52 -16.67 -13.81 9.81
CA ALA A 52 -16.70 -13.69 11.26
C ALA A 52 -17.67 -12.59 11.73
N MET A 53 -17.70 -11.45 11.02
CA MET A 53 -18.60 -10.34 11.29
C MET A 53 -20.08 -10.70 11.09
N VAL A 54 -20.41 -11.47 10.04
CA VAL A 54 -21.77 -11.96 9.78
C VAL A 54 -22.22 -12.98 10.83
N LYS A 55 -21.31 -13.83 11.32
CA LYS A 55 -21.58 -14.79 12.40
C LYS A 55 -21.62 -14.14 13.80
N GLU A 56 -21.40 -12.83 13.87
CA GLU A 56 -21.23 -12.08 15.11
C GLU A 56 -20.16 -12.66 16.05
N ASP A 57 -19.16 -13.34 15.48
CA ASP A 57 -18.00 -13.84 16.18
C ASP A 57 -16.92 -12.74 16.20
N TYR A 58 -17.15 -11.74 17.03
CA TYR A 58 -16.30 -10.55 17.08
C TYR A 58 -14.89 -10.82 17.62
N ALA A 59 -14.71 -11.90 18.39
CA ALA A 59 -13.40 -12.34 18.83
C ALA A 59 -12.59 -12.93 17.66
N ALA A 60 -13.22 -13.78 16.84
CA ALA A 60 -12.61 -14.25 15.60
C ALA A 60 -12.38 -13.10 14.61
N ALA A 61 -13.34 -12.17 14.48
CA ALA A 61 -13.20 -10.99 13.62
C ALA A 61 -11.98 -10.15 14.00
N GLU A 62 -11.79 -9.84 15.29
CA GLU A 62 -10.61 -9.07 15.75
C GLU A 62 -9.29 -9.82 15.52
N THR A 63 -9.31 -11.16 15.62
CA THR A 63 -8.13 -12.00 15.35
C THR A 63 -7.75 -11.94 13.87
N VAL A 64 -8.74 -12.11 12.97
CA VAL A 64 -8.53 -11.98 11.51
C VAL A 64 -8.11 -10.57 11.15
N ARG A 65 -8.76 -9.53 11.70
CA ARG A 65 -8.41 -8.12 11.46
C ARG A 65 -6.94 -7.83 11.76
N LYS A 66 -6.42 -8.26 12.92
CA LYS A 66 -4.99 -8.08 13.28
C LYS A 66 -4.04 -8.83 12.35
N SER A 67 -4.40 -10.06 11.97
CA SER A 67 -3.63 -10.84 11.01
C SER A 67 -3.55 -10.12 9.67
N TRP A 68 -4.70 -9.64 9.17
CA TRP A 68 -4.80 -8.93 7.91
C TRP A 68 -4.04 -7.60 7.93
N GLU A 69 -4.15 -6.82 9.01
CA GLU A 69 -3.40 -5.58 9.22
C GLU A 69 -1.88 -5.81 9.10
N ALA A 70 -1.37 -6.87 9.74
CA ALA A 70 0.05 -7.22 9.66
C ALA A 70 0.46 -7.65 8.23
N LYS A 71 -0.41 -8.38 7.53
CA LYS A 71 -0.20 -8.81 6.13
C LYS A 71 -0.14 -7.61 5.19
N LEU A 72 -1.08 -6.66 5.32
CA LEU A 72 -1.11 -5.41 4.57
C LEU A 72 0.13 -4.56 4.85
N GLY A 73 0.58 -4.50 6.11
CA GLY A 73 1.84 -3.85 6.48
C GLY A 73 3.04 -4.44 5.73
N LYS A 74 3.17 -5.77 5.67
CA LYS A 74 4.24 -6.45 4.92
C LYS A 74 4.12 -6.25 3.41
N ALA A 75 2.90 -6.26 2.87
CA ALA A 75 2.65 -5.99 1.45
C ALA A 75 3.09 -4.57 1.06
N SER A 76 2.75 -3.56 1.87
CA SER A 76 3.18 -2.17 1.67
C SER A 76 4.70 -2.04 1.60
N GLU A 77 5.42 -2.65 2.56
CA GLU A 77 6.89 -2.64 2.56
C GLU A 77 7.49 -3.41 1.38
N THR A 78 6.87 -4.53 0.99
CA THR A 78 7.30 -5.31 -0.18
C THR A 78 7.16 -4.49 -1.46
N LEU A 79 6.02 -3.81 -1.66
CA LEU A 79 5.79 -2.93 -2.79
C LEU A 79 6.76 -1.76 -2.83
N LYS A 80 7.05 -1.11 -1.69
CA LYS A 80 8.06 -0.03 -1.60
C LYS A 80 9.45 -0.51 -1.99
N GLY A 81 9.77 -1.78 -1.71
CA GLY A 81 11.02 -2.42 -2.11
C GLY A 81 11.12 -2.76 -3.59
N ILE A 82 10.02 -2.71 -4.36
CA ILE A 82 10.06 -2.86 -5.81
C ILE A 82 10.72 -1.60 -6.40
N GLY A 83 11.73 -1.81 -7.25
CA GLY A 83 12.39 -0.72 -7.97
C GLY A 83 11.44 0.01 -8.94
N ASP A 84 11.88 1.12 -9.50
CA ASP A 84 11.09 1.85 -10.51
C ASP A 84 11.22 1.18 -11.88
N PHE A 85 10.14 1.19 -12.67
CA PHE A 85 10.18 0.66 -14.02
C PHE A 85 10.72 1.71 -14.98
N LYS A 86 11.97 1.57 -15.43
CA LYS A 86 12.62 2.56 -16.31
C LYS A 86 12.56 3.99 -15.75
N GLY A 87 12.61 4.13 -14.42
CA GLY A 87 12.49 5.40 -13.70
C GLY A 87 11.05 5.88 -13.47
N ASN A 88 10.03 5.16 -13.95
CA ASN A 88 8.63 5.43 -13.64
C ASN A 88 8.21 4.63 -12.39
N SER A 89 7.68 5.32 -11.38
CA SER A 89 7.20 4.73 -10.11
C SER A 89 5.69 4.83 -9.91
N ASP A 90 4.94 5.38 -10.88
CA ASP A 90 3.52 5.72 -10.74
C ASP A 90 2.67 4.49 -10.34
N PHE A 91 2.84 3.38 -11.06
CA PHE A 91 2.04 2.17 -10.81
C PHE A 91 2.35 1.57 -9.43
N LYS A 92 3.64 1.40 -9.11
CA LYS A 92 4.08 0.95 -7.78
C LYS A 92 3.57 1.85 -6.66
N ASN A 93 3.72 3.16 -6.79
CA ASN A 93 3.31 4.11 -5.75
C ASN A 93 1.79 4.09 -5.55
N THR A 94 1.02 3.90 -6.64
CA THR A 94 -0.43 3.72 -6.57
C THR A 94 -0.80 2.41 -5.89
N ALA A 95 -0.07 1.32 -6.16
CA ALA A 95 -0.24 0.04 -5.45
C ALA A 95 0.06 0.16 -3.95
N VAL A 96 1.15 0.86 -3.57
CA VAL A 96 1.46 1.15 -2.15
C VAL A 96 0.31 1.92 -1.51
N LYS A 97 -0.18 2.96 -2.18
CA LYS A 97 -1.31 3.77 -1.70
C LYS A 97 -2.58 2.94 -1.51
N ALA A 98 -2.89 2.04 -2.43
CA ALA A 98 -4.05 1.15 -2.32
C ALA A 98 -3.95 0.23 -1.09
N ILE A 99 -2.79 -0.40 -0.87
CA ILE A 99 -2.53 -1.22 0.32
C ILE A 99 -2.61 -0.40 1.61
N ASP A 100 -2.04 0.80 1.61
CA ASP A 100 -2.07 1.67 2.79
C ASP A 100 -3.50 2.15 3.10
N SER A 101 -4.34 2.38 2.08
CA SER A 101 -5.77 2.63 2.24
C SER A 101 -6.49 1.44 2.87
N TYR A 102 -6.27 0.22 2.38
CA TYR A 102 -6.86 -0.98 2.97
C TYR A 102 -6.42 -1.16 4.42
N LYS A 103 -5.12 -0.99 4.68
CA LYS A 103 -4.56 -1.07 6.02
C LYS A 103 -5.21 -0.06 6.95
N ASN A 104 -5.38 1.19 6.52
CA ASN A 104 -6.01 2.22 7.32
C ASN A 104 -7.44 1.83 7.73
N SER A 105 -8.25 1.31 6.80
CA SER A 105 -9.61 0.84 7.12
C SER A 105 -9.59 -0.37 8.04
N VAL A 106 -8.65 -1.30 7.88
CA VAL A 106 -8.50 -2.47 8.76
C VAL A 106 -8.02 -2.09 10.16
N SER A 107 -7.08 -1.14 10.29
CA SER A 107 -6.55 -0.68 11.57
C SER A 107 -7.57 0.14 12.37
N ASN A 108 -8.37 0.95 11.68
CA ASN A 108 -9.22 1.96 12.31
C ASN A 108 -10.71 1.64 12.17
N ASP A 109 -11.22 1.57 10.95
CA ASP A 109 -12.66 1.52 10.68
C ASP A 109 -13.26 0.15 11.07
N TYR A 110 -12.63 -0.95 10.65
CA TYR A 110 -13.05 -2.31 11.04
C TYR A 110 -12.89 -2.55 12.54
N LYS A 111 -11.84 -2.01 13.16
CA LYS A 111 -11.64 -2.11 14.60
C LYS A 111 -12.80 -1.46 15.34
N GLN A 112 -13.16 -0.23 14.96
CA GLN A 112 -14.28 0.48 15.57
C GLN A 112 -15.63 -0.22 15.29
N LEU A 113 -15.81 -0.75 14.08
CA LEU A 113 -17.01 -1.51 13.71
C LEU A 113 -17.17 -2.77 14.58
N ILE A 114 -16.09 -3.51 14.81
CA ILE A 114 -16.07 -4.67 15.72
C ILE A 114 -16.42 -4.25 17.15
N GLU A 115 -15.83 -3.17 17.65
CA GLU A 115 -16.10 -2.66 19.01
C GLU A 115 -17.58 -2.28 19.19
N LEU A 116 -18.16 -1.53 18.25
CA LEU A 116 -19.56 -1.12 18.28
C LEU A 116 -20.50 -2.32 18.24
N ARG A 117 -20.26 -3.27 17.33
CA ARG A 117 -21.10 -4.47 17.20
C ARG A 117 -20.97 -5.42 18.39
N THR A 118 -19.78 -5.50 19.00
CA THR A 118 -19.56 -6.23 20.25
C THR A 118 -20.38 -5.61 21.38
N GLY A 119 -20.35 -4.28 21.51
CA GLY A 119 -21.16 -3.55 22.48
C GLY A 119 -22.66 -3.79 22.28
N LEU A 120 -23.14 -3.69 21.04
CA LEU A 120 -24.54 -3.93 20.69
C LEU A 120 -24.99 -5.35 21.09
N LYS A 121 -24.19 -6.38 20.76
CA LYS A 121 -24.46 -7.77 21.14
C LYS A 121 -24.49 -7.98 22.66
N ALA A 122 -23.69 -7.22 23.41
CA ALA A 122 -23.68 -7.24 24.87
C ALA A 122 -24.82 -6.42 25.50
N GLY A 123 -25.71 -5.80 24.70
CA GLY A 123 -26.80 -4.95 25.20
C GLY A 123 -26.35 -3.53 25.60
N THR A 124 -25.14 -3.11 25.21
CA THR A 124 -24.68 -1.74 25.41
C THR A 124 -25.39 -0.81 24.44
N LYS A 125 -25.84 0.35 24.92
CA LYS A 125 -26.35 1.40 24.05
C LYS A 125 -25.21 1.95 23.18
N VAL A 126 -25.28 1.71 21.88
CA VAL A 126 -24.32 2.23 20.89
C VAL A 126 -25.02 3.16 19.91
N ASP A 127 -24.23 3.96 19.20
CA ASP A 127 -24.73 4.76 18.06
C ASP A 127 -24.77 3.86 16.82
N GLU A 128 -25.97 3.39 16.47
CA GLU A 128 -26.18 2.53 15.30
C GLU A 128 -25.92 3.28 13.98
N GLY A 129 -26.14 4.60 13.93
CA GLY A 129 -25.82 5.40 12.74
C GLY A 129 -24.33 5.37 12.41
N LYS A 130 -23.49 5.30 13.44
CA LYS A 130 -22.04 5.16 13.28
C LYS A 130 -21.63 3.82 12.66
N ILE A 131 -22.41 2.76 12.84
CA ILE A 131 -22.16 1.45 12.22
C ILE A 131 -22.32 1.58 10.70
N ASP A 132 -23.41 2.20 10.25
CA ASP A 132 -23.68 2.40 8.83
C ASP A 132 -22.64 3.34 8.18
N ASP A 133 -22.27 4.42 8.87
CA ASP A 133 -21.21 5.33 8.42
C ASP A 133 -19.88 4.60 8.21
N LEU A 134 -19.49 3.72 9.14
CA LEU A 134 -18.27 2.93 9.02
C LEU A 134 -18.32 1.95 7.84
N LEU A 135 -19.44 1.26 7.64
CA LEU A 135 -19.61 0.34 6.51
C LEU A 135 -19.51 1.08 5.17
N ASN A 136 -20.21 2.21 5.05
CA ASN A 136 -20.17 3.03 3.85
C ASN A 136 -18.76 3.57 3.58
N LYS A 137 -18.07 4.03 4.62
CA LYS A 137 -16.69 4.50 4.52
C LYS A 137 -15.73 3.40 4.07
N ILE A 138 -15.81 2.22 4.68
CA ILE A 138 -14.96 1.06 4.30
C ILE A 138 -15.15 0.71 2.83
N ASN A 139 -16.40 0.57 2.38
CA ASN A 139 -16.71 0.24 0.99
C ASN A 139 -16.19 1.31 0.03
N HIS A 140 -16.45 2.59 0.33
CA HIS A 140 -15.98 3.70 -0.50
C HIS A 140 -14.45 3.74 -0.58
N ASP A 141 -13.74 3.57 0.55
CA ASP A 141 -12.29 3.58 0.57
C ASP A 141 -11.71 2.41 -0.25
N PHE A 142 -12.36 1.24 -0.19
CA PHE A 142 -11.93 0.06 -0.94
C PHE A 142 -12.15 0.22 -2.45
N GLU A 143 -13.34 0.67 -2.85
CA GLU A 143 -13.68 0.94 -4.25
C GLU A 143 -12.77 2.01 -4.84
N LYS A 144 -12.54 3.10 -4.10
CA LYS A 144 -11.67 4.19 -4.55
C LYS A 144 -10.24 3.69 -4.78
N ALA A 145 -9.68 2.95 -3.83
CA ALA A 145 -8.34 2.39 -3.96
C ALA A 145 -8.23 1.40 -5.14
N ALA A 146 -9.22 0.53 -5.32
CA ALA A 146 -9.26 -0.42 -6.44
C ALA A 146 -9.36 0.30 -7.80
N ASN A 147 -10.21 1.32 -7.90
CA ASN A 147 -10.37 2.10 -9.13
C ASN A 147 -9.10 2.89 -9.50
N GLU A 148 -8.46 3.53 -8.52
CA GLU A 148 -7.19 4.23 -8.73
C GLU A 148 -6.08 3.26 -9.17
N LEU A 149 -6.02 2.08 -8.57
CA LEU A 149 -5.07 1.04 -8.90
C LEU A 149 -5.26 0.48 -10.32
N ASN A 150 -6.50 0.15 -10.69
CA ASN A 150 -6.84 -0.34 -12.03
C ASN A 150 -6.47 0.70 -13.10
N ALA A 151 -6.78 1.97 -12.87
CA ALA A 151 -6.40 3.05 -13.78
C ALA A 151 -4.88 3.18 -13.94
N ALA A 152 -4.11 3.00 -12.86
CA ALA A 152 -2.65 3.02 -12.91
C ALA A 152 -2.07 1.80 -13.64
N SER A 153 -2.65 0.61 -13.44
CA SER A 153 -2.30 -0.61 -14.17
C SER A 153 -2.55 -0.45 -15.67
N ASP A 154 -3.75 0.00 -16.06
CA ASP A 154 -4.12 0.26 -17.45
C ASP A 154 -3.18 1.27 -18.13
N LYS A 155 -2.82 2.34 -17.40
CA LYS A 155 -1.87 3.35 -17.89
C LYS A 155 -0.50 2.73 -18.11
N PHE A 156 0.01 1.95 -17.15
CA PHE A 156 1.30 1.28 -17.24
C PHE A 156 1.36 0.34 -18.44
N GLU A 157 0.33 -0.48 -18.64
CA GLU A 157 0.25 -1.39 -19.78
C GLU A 157 0.27 -0.64 -21.12
N LYS A 158 -0.52 0.43 -21.27
CA LYS A 158 -0.54 1.25 -22.50
C LYS A 158 0.81 1.90 -22.82
N GLU A 159 1.55 2.29 -21.78
CA GLU A 159 2.86 2.94 -21.93
C GLU A 159 3.96 1.95 -22.29
N PHE A 160 3.95 0.74 -21.69
CA PHE A 160 5.12 -0.14 -21.68
C PHE A 160 4.90 -1.55 -22.24
N ASN A 161 3.66 -2.03 -22.36
CA ASN A 161 3.34 -3.34 -22.93
C ASN A 161 3.04 -3.19 -24.44
N LYS A 162 4.11 -2.99 -25.23
CA LYS A 162 4.07 -2.84 -26.70
C LYS A 162 4.87 -3.94 -27.39
#